data_AF-A0A8I3A665-F1
#
_entry.id   AF-A0A8I3A665-F1
#
_cell.length_a   1.000
_cell.length_b   1.000
_cell.length_c   1.000
_cell.angle_alpha   90.00
_cell.angle_beta   90.00
_cell.angle_gamma   90.00
#
_symmetry.space_group_name_H-M   'P 1'
#
loop_
_entity.id
_entity.type
_entity.pdbx_description
1 polymer ?
#
loop_
_entity_poly.entity_id
_entity_poly.type
_entity_poly.pdbx_seq_one_letter_code
_entity_poly.pdbx_strand_id
1 'polypeptide(L)'
;MFIPTVLTMPAHAIVGLLPNPSLLILGFLEFLILLSVILFNSKPRSPSSTYFSSEQPNVEDIQIIKTISILPSDVINMLLRYAATPTSLTAVPIHSVTCAHLTIDFATSYHLPLWIIVYWFEISHLHDTIRPPWVNAEQVLKQWSCLWRKASNPKGSQDLLQQAYMMLGSLPWSGFVLGFKTHEKINHLAAYMTQKWLSDVHEMQMLELLQVTIVNKWPPSRSKLKDHISMAISNQHLKQKNQDTKTQHRLAVHMAWMKPFILVSTQASAS
;
A
#
# COMPACT_ATOMS: atom_id res chain seq x y z
N MET A 1 18.53 -2.48 -9.77
CA MET A 1 18.97 -1.11 -10.09
C MET A 1 20.05 -0.77 -9.10
N PHE A 2 21.28 -0.50 -9.54
CA PHE A 2 22.32 -0.02 -8.62
C PHE A 2 22.00 1.43 -8.26
N ILE A 3 21.81 1.70 -6.98
CA ILE A 3 21.64 3.06 -6.47
C ILE A 3 23.04 3.54 -6.04
N PRO A 4 23.59 4.60 -6.63
CA PRO A 4 24.84 5.20 -6.19
C PRO A 4 24.81 5.49 -4.68
N THR A 5 25.92 5.29 -3.97
CA THR A 5 26.01 5.51 -2.52
C THR A 5 25.57 6.92 -2.11
N VAL A 6 25.83 7.92 -2.96
CA VAL A 6 25.41 9.33 -2.75
C VAL A 6 23.89 9.54 -2.76
N LEU A 7 23.13 8.61 -3.34
CA LEU A 7 21.66 8.61 -3.31
C LEU A 7 21.09 7.80 -2.14
N THR A 8 21.94 7.11 -1.37
CA THR A 8 21.48 6.30 -0.24
C THR A 8 21.02 7.22 0.89
N MET A 9 19.75 7.10 1.28
CA MET A 9 19.18 7.89 2.35
C MET A 9 19.82 7.51 3.70
N PRO A 10 20.29 8.47 4.51
CA PRO A 10 20.83 8.19 5.84
C PRO A 10 19.81 7.51 6.74
N ALA A 11 20.24 6.58 7.60
CA ALA A 11 19.34 5.83 8.48
C ALA A 11 18.46 6.72 9.38
N HIS A 12 19.02 7.82 9.91
CA HIS A 12 18.27 8.78 10.73
C HIS A 12 17.19 9.52 9.92
N ALA A 13 17.45 9.79 8.63
CA ALA A 13 16.47 10.38 7.72
C ALA A 13 15.35 9.39 7.40
N ILE A 14 15.67 8.10 7.16
CA ILE A 14 14.66 7.04 6.95
C ILE A 14 13.65 7.01 8.12
N VAL A 15 14.16 6.92 9.35
CA VAL A 15 13.32 6.84 10.56
C VAL A 15 12.47 8.10 10.75
N GLY A 16 13.00 9.27 10.40
CA GLY A 16 12.30 10.53 10.55
C GLY A 16 11.27 10.83 9.44
N LEU A 17 11.54 10.41 8.20
CA LEU A 17 10.81 10.85 7.01
C LEU A 17 9.82 9.81 6.47
N LEU A 18 10.15 8.52 6.55
CA LEU A 18 9.30 7.46 6.00
C LEU A 18 8.45 6.80 7.09
N PRO A 19 7.24 6.32 6.77
CA PRO A 19 6.47 5.52 7.71
C PRO A 19 7.24 4.23 8.02
N ASN A 20 7.26 3.84 9.30
CA ASN A 20 7.89 2.59 9.71
C ASN A 20 7.24 1.41 8.96
N PRO A 21 8.00 0.51 8.31
CA PRO A 21 7.46 -0.66 7.60
C PRO A 21 6.51 -1.54 8.43
N SER A 22 6.75 -1.62 9.74
CA SER A 22 5.96 -2.39 10.72
C SER A 22 4.75 -1.62 11.25
N LEU A 23 4.53 -0.38 10.81
CA LEU A 23 3.36 0.41 11.19
C LEU A 23 2.10 -0.32 10.69
N LEU A 24 1.06 -0.31 11.52
CA LEU A 24 -0.21 -0.90 11.16
C LEU A 24 -0.91 -0.07 10.08
N ILE A 25 -1.78 -0.70 9.28
CA ILE A 25 -2.49 -0.01 8.18
C ILE A 25 -3.22 1.24 8.66
N LEU A 26 -3.91 1.21 9.81
CA LEU A 26 -4.62 2.39 10.32
C LEU A 26 -3.64 3.50 10.69
N GLY A 27 -2.54 3.17 11.37
CA GLY A 27 -1.48 4.13 11.67
C GLY A 27 -0.83 4.70 10.40
N PHE A 28 -0.67 3.89 9.35
CA PHE A 28 -0.16 4.34 8.05
C PHE A 28 -1.14 5.28 7.34
N LEU A 29 -2.44 5.05 7.45
CA LEU A 29 -3.46 5.94 6.89
C LEU A 29 -3.55 7.26 7.64
N GLU A 30 -3.28 7.27 8.95
CA GLU A 30 -3.20 8.47 9.78
C GLU A 30 -1.86 9.21 9.62
N PHE A 31 -0.80 8.49 9.22
CA PHE A 31 0.50 9.08 8.96
C PHE A 31 0.35 10.20 7.92
N LEU A 32 0.61 11.42 8.39
CA LEU A 32 0.55 12.62 7.57
C LEU A 32 1.70 12.55 6.57
N ILE A 33 1.38 12.03 5.38
CA ILE A 33 2.18 12.31 4.21
C ILE A 33 1.80 13.74 3.85
N LEU A 34 2.53 14.71 4.42
CA LEU A 34 2.39 16.13 4.09
C LEU A 34 2.84 16.33 2.64
N LEU A 35 1.97 15.96 1.71
CA LEU A 35 2.08 16.26 0.31
C LEU A 35 1.37 17.58 0.08
N SER A 36 2.07 18.66 0.37
CA SER A 36 1.86 19.89 -0.36
C SER A 36 2.30 19.59 -1.80
N VAL A 37 1.47 18.89 -2.58
CA VAL A 37 1.61 18.89 -4.03
C VAL A 37 1.31 20.32 -4.42
N ILE A 38 2.35 21.14 -4.54
CA ILE A 38 2.21 22.38 -5.29
C ILE A 38 1.76 21.89 -6.67
N LEU A 39 0.51 22.19 -7.02
CA LEU A 39 0.02 22.07 -8.38
C LEU A 39 0.91 23.00 -9.19
N PHE A 40 1.99 22.46 -9.73
CA PHE A 40 2.84 23.15 -10.67
C PHE A 40 1.95 23.48 -11.85
N ASN A 41 1.50 24.73 -11.90
CA ASN A 41 0.98 25.30 -13.13
C ASN A 41 2.05 25.05 -14.18
N SER A 42 1.68 24.29 -15.20
CA SER A 42 2.49 23.61 -16.20
C SER A 42 3.43 24.56 -16.95
N LYS A 43 4.45 25.09 -16.27
CA LYS A 43 5.58 25.75 -16.92
C LYS A 43 6.38 24.69 -17.69
N PRO A 44 7.01 25.09 -18.81
CA PRO A 44 7.83 24.18 -19.60
C PRO A 44 8.88 23.51 -18.71
N ARG A 45 9.03 22.19 -18.86
CA ARG A 45 9.98 21.38 -18.10
C ARG A 45 11.38 21.97 -18.26
N SER A 46 11.95 22.44 -17.16
CA SER A 46 13.37 22.83 -17.13
C SER A 46 14.24 21.57 -17.36
N PRO A 47 15.40 21.72 -18.02
CA PRO A 47 16.32 20.60 -18.23
C PRO A 47 16.80 20.03 -16.89
N SER A 48 17.15 18.74 -16.86
CA SER A 48 17.57 18.04 -15.63
C SER A 48 18.70 18.76 -14.89
N SER A 49 19.65 19.31 -15.64
CA SER A 49 20.83 20.00 -15.12
C SER A 49 20.51 21.23 -14.27
N THR A 50 19.35 21.88 -14.45
CA THR A 50 19.00 23.07 -13.66
C THR A 50 18.63 22.76 -12.21
N TYR A 51 18.35 21.49 -11.92
CA TYR A 51 18.02 21.01 -10.57
C TYR A 51 19.25 20.57 -9.78
N PHE A 52 20.44 20.60 -10.37
CA PHE A 52 21.67 20.18 -9.70
C PHE A 52 22.60 21.37 -9.51
N SER A 53 23.33 21.37 -8.40
CA SER A 53 24.36 22.36 -8.11
C SER A 53 25.65 21.70 -7.63
N SER A 54 26.76 22.38 -7.90
CA SER A 54 28.09 22.07 -7.36
C SER A 54 28.29 22.63 -5.96
N GLU A 55 27.33 23.37 -5.41
CA GLU A 55 27.39 23.84 -4.03
C GLU A 55 27.03 22.72 -3.04
N GLN A 56 27.57 22.78 -1.83
CA GLN A 56 27.25 21.83 -0.77
C GLN A 56 25.79 22.01 -0.31
N PRO A 57 25.13 20.94 0.17
CA PRO A 57 23.80 21.07 0.75
C PRO A 57 23.84 22.02 1.96
N ASN A 58 22.86 22.93 2.01
CA ASN A 58 22.69 23.88 3.12
C ASN A 58 21.46 23.57 3.99
N VAL A 59 20.67 22.55 3.61
CA VAL A 59 19.53 22.04 4.38
C VAL A 59 19.71 20.57 4.65
N GLU A 60 19.95 20.24 5.91
CA GLU A 60 20.02 18.86 6.41
C GLU A 60 18.96 18.57 7.49
N ASP A 61 18.29 19.60 8.01
CA ASP A 61 17.25 19.44 9.01
C ASP A 61 16.03 18.72 8.41
N ILE A 62 15.74 17.54 8.95
CA ILE A 62 14.61 16.69 8.58
C ILE A 62 13.28 17.45 8.70
N GLN A 63 13.11 18.32 9.70
CA GLN A 63 11.87 19.06 9.87
C GLN A 63 11.65 20.07 8.75
N ILE A 64 12.72 20.72 8.28
CA ILE A 64 12.65 21.59 7.10
C ILE A 64 12.38 20.76 5.85
N ILE A 65 13.05 19.62 5.69
CA ILE A 65 12.85 18.73 4.54
C ILE A 65 11.39 18.24 4.44
N LYS A 66 10.71 18.01 5.57
CA LYS A 66 9.28 17.63 5.59
C LYS A 66 8.33 18.70 5.08
N THR A 67 8.70 19.98 5.19
CA THR A 67 7.86 21.08 4.70
C THR A 67 8.08 21.37 3.22
N ILE A 68 9.17 20.85 2.65
CA ILE A 68 9.49 20.99 1.23
C ILE A 68 8.50 20.20 0.40
N SER A 69 7.90 20.88 -0.57
CA SER A 69 6.95 20.29 -1.50
C SER A 69 7.62 19.22 -2.37
N ILE A 70 6.87 18.17 -2.67
CA ILE A 70 7.36 17.05 -3.46
C ILE A 70 7.22 17.37 -4.95
N LEU A 71 8.25 17.01 -5.71
CA LEU A 71 8.25 17.17 -7.16
C LEU A 71 7.26 16.21 -7.84
N PRO A 72 6.73 16.55 -9.02
CA PRO A 72 5.96 15.61 -9.83
C PRO A 72 6.75 14.33 -10.18
N SER A 73 6.06 13.19 -10.24
CA SER A 73 6.67 11.86 -10.44
C SER A 73 7.49 11.76 -11.73
N ASP A 74 7.13 12.48 -12.80
CA ASP A 74 7.92 12.53 -14.03
C ASP A 74 9.26 13.27 -13.86
N VAL A 75 9.28 14.36 -13.09
CA VAL A 75 10.49 15.10 -12.74
C VAL A 75 11.38 14.25 -11.84
N ILE A 76 10.84 13.61 -10.81
CA ILE A 76 11.60 12.71 -9.92
C ILE A 76 12.28 11.59 -10.72
N ASN A 77 11.53 10.94 -11.63
CA ASN A 77 12.08 9.89 -12.48
C ASN A 77 13.19 10.39 -13.40
N MET A 78 13.06 11.60 -13.93
CA MET A 78 14.10 12.26 -14.73
C MET A 78 15.36 12.52 -13.88
N LEU A 79 15.22 13.03 -12.66
CA LEU A 79 16.33 13.29 -11.75
C LEU A 79 17.04 11.99 -11.34
N LEU A 80 16.29 10.93 -11.02
CA LEU A 80 16.84 9.60 -10.73
C LEU A 80 17.69 9.06 -11.87
N ARG A 81 17.19 9.15 -13.12
CA ARG A 81 17.92 8.69 -14.30
C ARG A 81 19.20 9.50 -14.51
N TYR A 82 19.12 10.82 -14.35
CA TYR A 82 20.27 11.70 -14.50
C TYR A 82 21.35 11.40 -13.44
N ALA A 83 20.95 11.24 -12.18
CA ALA A 83 21.86 10.93 -11.07
C ALA A 83 22.45 9.51 -11.13
N ALA A 84 21.76 8.57 -11.79
CA ALA A 84 22.27 7.21 -12.01
C ALA A 84 23.27 7.10 -13.18
N THR A 85 23.41 8.15 -14.01
CA THR A 85 24.27 8.12 -15.21
C THR A 85 25.72 8.47 -14.84
N PRO A 86 26.71 7.57 -15.05
CA PRO A 86 28.10 7.80 -14.62
C PRO A 86 28.76 9.02 -15.27
N THR A 87 28.41 9.31 -16.54
CA THR A 87 28.96 10.42 -17.33
C THR A 87 28.52 11.79 -16.84
N SER A 88 27.43 11.89 -16.07
CA SER A 88 26.97 13.17 -15.50
C SER A 88 27.91 13.70 -14.40
N LEU A 89 28.78 12.83 -13.84
CA LEU A 89 29.68 13.17 -12.75
C LEU A 89 31.07 13.64 -13.20
N THR A 90 31.39 13.58 -14.50
CA THR A 90 32.77 13.80 -14.98
C THR A 90 33.07 15.23 -15.43
N ALA A 91 32.07 16.08 -15.65
CA ALA A 91 32.28 17.45 -16.14
C ALA A 91 32.16 18.52 -15.04
N VAL A 92 31.20 18.37 -14.13
CA VAL A 92 30.99 19.26 -12.98
C VAL A 92 30.58 18.38 -11.79
N PRO A 93 31.26 18.47 -10.65
CA PRO A 93 30.89 17.69 -9.48
C PRO A 93 29.52 18.17 -8.97
N ILE A 94 28.56 17.24 -8.93
CA ILE A 94 27.22 17.49 -8.41
C ILE A 94 27.24 17.17 -6.92
N HIS A 95 26.89 18.15 -6.09
CA HIS A 95 26.90 18.03 -4.64
C HIS A 95 25.51 18.16 -4.01
N SER A 96 24.61 18.92 -4.64
CA SER A 96 23.26 19.16 -4.12
C SER A 96 22.21 19.22 -5.21
N VAL A 97 20.94 19.14 -4.79
CA VAL A 97 19.75 19.41 -5.61
C VAL A 97 19.24 20.81 -5.28
N THR A 98 19.02 21.63 -6.29
CA THR A 98 18.39 22.95 -6.16
C THR A 98 16.90 22.86 -6.42
N CYS A 99 16.11 23.38 -5.49
CA CYS A 99 14.67 23.48 -5.66
C CYS A 99 14.30 24.77 -6.38
N ALA A 100 14.54 24.84 -7.69
CA ALA A 100 14.20 25.99 -8.53
C ALA A 100 12.69 26.37 -8.52
N HIS A 101 11.85 25.52 -7.94
CA HIS A 101 10.42 25.73 -7.80
C HIS A 101 9.99 26.41 -6.49
N LEU A 102 10.86 26.40 -5.48
CA LEU A 102 10.59 27.01 -4.17
C LEU A 102 11.07 28.47 -4.10
N THR A 103 11.77 28.94 -5.13
CA THR A 103 12.39 30.28 -5.18
C THR A 103 11.38 31.41 -5.42
N ILE A 104 10.08 31.17 -5.22
CA ILE A 104 9.05 32.19 -5.47
C ILE A 104 9.11 33.29 -4.40
N ASP A 105 9.48 32.97 -3.15
CA ASP A 105 9.43 33.94 -2.04
C ASP A 105 10.64 33.97 -1.09
N PHE A 106 11.61 33.06 -1.23
CA PHE A 106 12.77 33.01 -0.34
C PHE A 106 14.03 33.55 -1.02
N ALA A 107 14.63 34.59 -0.44
CA ALA A 107 15.92 35.15 -0.87
C ALA A 107 17.09 34.14 -0.80
N THR A 108 16.87 32.96 -0.22
CA THR A 108 17.85 31.89 -0.06
C THR A 108 17.51 30.71 -0.97
N SER A 109 18.42 30.38 -1.89
CA SER A 109 18.38 29.10 -2.61
C SER A 109 18.54 27.95 -1.64
N TYR A 110 17.61 27.00 -1.67
CA TYR A 110 17.74 25.74 -0.94
C TYR A 110 18.57 24.74 -1.74
N HIS A 111 19.64 24.26 -1.11
CA HIS A 111 20.54 23.23 -1.61
C HIS A 111 20.33 21.97 -0.76
N LEU A 112 19.63 21.00 -1.33
CA LEU A 112 19.25 19.76 -0.66
C LEU A 112 20.27 18.65 -0.96
N PRO A 113 20.47 17.71 -0.04
CA PRO A 113 21.35 16.58 -0.27
C PRO A 113 20.79 15.67 -1.37
N LEU A 114 21.66 15.01 -2.14
CA LEU A 114 21.26 14.20 -3.30
C LEU A 114 20.31 13.04 -2.97
N TRP A 115 20.40 12.48 -1.75
CA TRP A 115 19.48 11.43 -1.30
C TRP A 115 18.01 11.87 -1.24
N ILE A 116 17.72 13.18 -1.27
CA ILE A 116 16.34 13.71 -1.30
C ILE A 116 15.54 13.17 -2.49
N ILE A 117 16.21 12.88 -3.61
CA ILE A 117 15.56 12.35 -4.81
C ILE A 117 14.94 10.99 -4.51
N VAL A 118 15.63 10.14 -3.73
CA VAL A 118 15.13 8.83 -3.31
C VAL A 118 13.98 8.99 -2.34
N TYR A 119 14.08 9.92 -1.38
CA TYR A 119 12.96 10.23 -0.48
C TYR A 119 11.69 10.65 -1.24
N TRP A 120 11.81 11.59 -2.19
CA TRP A 120 10.66 12.02 -3.00
C TRP A 120 10.09 10.87 -3.82
N PHE A 121 10.94 10.03 -4.40
CA PHE A 121 10.49 8.85 -5.13
C PHE A 121 9.69 7.89 -4.24
N GLU A 122 10.21 7.55 -3.06
CA GLU A 122 9.54 6.66 -2.12
C GLU A 122 8.21 7.24 -1.65
N ILE A 123 8.15 8.51 -1.26
CA ILE A 123 6.90 9.13 -0.85
C ILE A 123 5.89 9.20 -1.99
N SER A 124 6.30 9.56 -3.21
CA SER A 124 5.42 9.54 -4.38
C SER A 124 4.90 8.12 -4.64
N HIS A 125 5.73 7.09 -4.53
CA HIS A 125 5.29 5.70 -4.68
C HIS A 125 4.26 5.31 -3.60
N LEU A 126 4.51 5.69 -2.35
CA LEU A 126 3.58 5.45 -1.25
C LEU A 126 2.24 6.13 -1.50
N HIS A 127 2.28 7.39 -1.93
CA HIS A 127 1.08 8.19 -2.19
C HIS A 127 0.29 7.70 -3.40
N ASP A 128 0.95 7.40 -4.51
CA ASP A 128 0.27 7.13 -5.78
C ASP A 128 -0.10 5.64 -5.93
N THR A 129 0.66 4.74 -5.31
CA THR A 129 0.50 3.29 -5.54
C THR A 129 0.01 2.54 -4.30
N ILE A 130 0.58 2.82 -3.12
CA ILE A 130 0.36 1.98 -1.93
C ILE A 130 -0.83 2.45 -1.09
N ARG A 131 -0.94 3.75 -0.84
CA ARG A 131 -1.99 4.37 -0.01
C ARG A 131 -3.39 4.36 -0.64
N PRO A 132 -3.59 4.60 -1.95
CA PRO A 132 -4.94 4.72 -2.50
C PRO A 132 -5.80 3.46 -2.36
N PRO A 133 -5.28 2.23 -2.58
CA PRO A 133 -6.04 1.01 -2.29
C PRO A 133 -6.58 0.96 -0.86
N TRP A 134 -5.75 1.32 0.13
CA TRP A 134 -6.13 1.31 1.54
C TRP A 134 -7.14 2.39 1.90
N VAL A 135 -6.96 3.62 1.39
CA VAL A 135 -7.94 4.70 1.57
C VAL A 135 -9.30 4.30 1.01
N ASN A 136 -9.33 3.71 -0.19
CA ASN A 136 -10.56 3.23 -0.80
C ASN A 136 -11.22 2.11 0.03
N ALA A 137 -10.43 1.13 0.49
CA ALA A 137 -10.92 0.06 1.36
C ALA A 137 -11.56 0.62 2.64
N GLU A 138 -10.90 1.57 3.31
CA GLU A 138 -11.41 2.20 4.53
C GLU A 138 -12.72 2.95 4.27
N GLN A 139 -12.79 3.72 3.17
CA GLN A 139 -14.01 4.43 2.76
C GLN A 139 -15.18 3.49 2.51
N VAL A 140 -14.95 2.38 1.79
CA VAL A 140 -15.98 1.38 1.50
C VAL A 140 -16.48 0.71 2.79
N LEU A 141 -15.57 0.36 3.71
CA LEU A 141 -15.94 -0.21 5.01
C LEU A 141 -16.76 0.77 5.85
N LYS A 142 -16.41 2.06 5.85
CA LYS A 142 -17.18 3.13 6.52
C LYS A 142 -18.58 3.28 5.91
N GLN A 143 -18.69 3.24 4.57
CA GLN A 143 -19.97 3.28 3.88
C GLN A 143 -20.86 2.08 4.25
N TRP A 144 -20.31 0.87 4.24
CA TRP A 144 -21.04 -0.34 4.63
C TRP A 144 -21.48 -0.33 6.08
N SER A 145 -20.63 0.18 6.99
CA SER A 145 -20.98 0.36 8.40
C SER A 145 -22.23 1.23 8.56
N CYS A 146 -22.36 2.26 7.72
CA CYS A 146 -23.50 3.16 7.72
C CYS A 146 -24.78 2.50 7.14
N LEU A 147 -24.64 1.72 6.07
CA LEU A 147 -25.77 0.99 5.45
C LEU A 147 -26.34 -0.10 6.37
N TRP A 148 -25.47 -0.88 7.03
CA TRP A 148 -25.92 -2.00 7.88
C TRP A 148 -26.50 -1.55 9.21
N ARG A 149 -26.12 -0.37 9.72
CA ARG A 149 -26.77 0.24 10.87
C ARG A 149 -28.28 0.48 10.64
N LYS A 150 -28.70 0.63 9.37
CA LYS A 150 -30.09 0.85 8.98
C LYS A 150 -30.87 -0.45 8.67
N ALA A 151 -30.19 -1.60 8.63
CA ALA A 151 -30.82 -2.88 8.27
C ALA A 151 -31.54 -3.51 9.48
N SER A 152 -32.61 -4.29 9.21
CA SER A 152 -33.49 -4.88 10.23
C SER A 152 -32.83 -5.92 11.16
N ASN A 153 -31.63 -6.41 10.83
CA ASN A 153 -30.87 -7.34 11.67
C ASN A 153 -29.39 -6.92 11.75
N PRO A 154 -29.06 -5.88 12.54
CA PRO A 154 -27.76 -5.24 12.52
C PRO A 154 -26.65 -6.07 13.16
N LYS A 155 -26.97 -6.93 14.13
CA LYS A 155 -25.98 -7.50 15.06
C LYS A 155 -24.95 -8.40 14.39
N GLY A 156 -25.40 -9.41 13.63
CA GLY A 156 -24.48 -10.40 13.02
C GLY A 156 -23.55 -9.82 11.94
N SER A 157 -24.10 -8.94 11.09
CA SER A 157 -23.32 -8.33 10.01
C SER A 157 -22.36 -7.24 10.53
N GLN A 158 -22.79 -6.46 11.53
CA GLN A 158 -21.94 -5.44 12.15
C GLN A 158 -20.73 -6.06 12.86
N ASP A 159 -20.92 -7.16 13.58
CA ASP A 159 -19.83 -7.86 14.27
C ASP A 159 -18.79 -8.39 13.26
N LEU A 160 -19.24 -8.91 12.11
CA LEU A 160 -18.34 -9.38 11.06
C LEU A 160 -17.56 -8.24 10.41
N LEU A 161 -18.23 -7.11 10.11
CA LEU A 161 -17.59 -5.93 9.53
C LEU A 161 -16.56 -5.33 10.47
N GLN A 162 -16.91 -5.23 11.75
CA GLN A 162 -16.00 -4.74 12.78
C GLN A 162 -14.80 -5.68 12.92
N GLN A 163 -15.02 -7.00 12.96
CA GLN A 163 -13.92 -7.96 12.99
C GLN A 163 -13.02 -7.81 11.76
N ALA A 164 -13.59 -7.72 10.56
CA ALA A 164 -12.84 -7.54 9.33
C ALA A 164 -12.01 -6.25 9.34
N TYR A 165 -12.60 -5.14 9.79
CA TYR A 165 -11.92 -3.86 9.95
C TYR A 165 -10.76 -3.94 10.97
N MET A 166 -11.00 -4.51 12.15
CA MET A 166 -9.98 -4.67 13.19
C MET A 166 -8.84 -5.56 12.74
N MET A 167 -9.15 -6.68 12.08
CA MET A 167 -8.14 -7.61 11.61
C MET A 167 -7.26 -6.97 10.52
N LEU A 168 -7.85 -6.23 9.56
CA LEU A 168 -7.04 -5.46 8.61
C LEU A 168 -6.23 -4.37 9.28
N GLY A 169 -6.84 -3.63 10.19
CA GLY A 169 -6.14 -2.59 10.94
C GLY A 169 -4.99 -3.11 11.77
N SER A 170 -4.89 -4.44 12.00
CA SER A 170 -3.78 -5.09 12.69
C SER A 170 -2.66 -5.59 11.78
N LEU A 171 -2.80 -5.49 10.46
CA LEU A 171 -1.73 -5.87 9.53
C LEU A 171 -0.72 -4.73 9.35
N PRO A 172 0.57 -5.03 9.12
CA PRO A 172 1.54 -4.03 8.69
C PRO A 172 1.17 -3.52 7.30
N TRP A 173 1.42 -2.24 7.01
CA TRP A 173 1.06 -1.67 5.70
C TRP A 173 1.98 -2.13 4.56
N SER A 174 3.19 -2.60 4.90
CA SER A 174 4.25 -2.96 3.97
C SER A 174 4.62 -4.44 4.05
N GLY A 175 5.30 -4.93 3.00
CA GLY A 175 5.78 -6.31 2.92
C GLY A 175 4.89 -7.21 2.08
N PHE A 176 5.04 -8.51 2.31
CA PHE A 176 4.35 -9.56 1.58
C PHE A 176 3.45 -10.36 2.49
N VAL A 177 2.39 -10.91 1.92
CA VAL A 177 1.56 -11.92 2.57
C VAL A 177 2.41 -13.17 2.78
N LEU A 178 2.45 -13.65 4.02
CA LEU A 178 3.18 -14.85 4.41
C LEU A 178 2.25 -16.08 4.45
N GLY A 179 2.84 -17.26 4.33
CA GLY A 179 2.13 -18.54 4.47
C GLY A 179 1.43 -19.05 3.20
N PHE A 180 1.68 -18.42 2.04
CA PHE A 180 1.20 -18.86 0.74
C PHE A 180 2.37 -19.16 -0.21
N LYS A 181 2.12 -19.99 -1.23
CA LYS A 181 3.14 -20.25 -2.26
C LYS A 181 3.41 -19.01 -3.12
N THR A 182 2.34 -18.28 -3.43
CA THR A 182 2.43 -17.04 -4.21
C THR A 182 2.67 -15.84 -3.29
N HIS A 183 3.79 -15.16 -3.51
CA HIS A 183 4.13 -13.96 -2.75
C HIS A 183 3.35 -12.78 -3.33
N GLU A 184 2.47 -12.20 -2.52
CA GLU A 184 1.69 -11.03 -2.89
C GLU A 184 1.98 -9.88 -1.93
N LYS A 185 1.99 -8.64 -2.43
CA LYS A 185 2.19 -7.47 -1.57
C LYS A 185 0.96 -7.25 -0.70
N ILE A 186 1.15 -6.87 0.57
CA ILE A 186 0.05 -6.67 1.52
C ILE A 186 -0.98 -5.65 1.01
N ASN A 187 -0.57 -4.61 0.29
CA ASN A 187 -1.48 -3.60 -0.25
C ASN A 187 -2.53 -4.14 -1.25
N HIS A 188 -2.33 -5.33 -1.82
CA HIS A 188 -3.35 -5.96 -2.66
C HIS A 188 -4.54 -6.51 -1.86
N LEU A 189 -4.35 -6.82 -0.57
CA LEU A 189 -5.43 -7.29 0.31
C LEU A 189 -6.55 -6.26 0.48
N ALA A 190 -6.26 -4.98 0.22
CA ALA A 190 -7.28 -3.94 0.16
C ALA A 190 -8.44 -4.30 -0.81
N ALA A 191 -8.16 -5.07 -1.88
CA ALA A 191 -9.16 -5.48 -2.86
C ALA A 191 -10.35 -6.21 -2.23
N TYR A 192 -10.10 -7.09 -1.26
CA TYR A 192 -11.14 -7.86 -0.55
C TYR A 192 -12.17 -6.99 0.19
N MET A 193 -11.83 -5.74 0.51
CA MET A 193 -12.72 -4.79 1.19
C MET A 193 -13.35 -3.76 0.25
N THR A 194 -13.03 -3.86 -1.03
CA THR A 194 -13.58 -2.97 -2.04
C THR A 194 -14.55 -3.75 -2.91
N GLN A 195 -15.13 -3.07 -3.89
CA GLN A 195 -15.95 -3.71 -4.92
C GLN A 195 -15.12 -4.15 -6.13
N LYS A 196 -13.78 -4.08 -6.05
CA LYS A 196 -12.90 -4.50 -7.15
C LYS A 196 -12.98 -6.01 -7.35
N TRP A 197 -12.75 -6.42 -8.59
CA TRP A 197 -12.55 -7.83 -8.91
C TRP A 197 -11.26 -8.33 -8.25
N LEU A 198 -11.33 -9.56 -7.74
CA LEU A 198 -10.14 -10.25 -7.25
C LEU A 198 -9.31 -10.70 -8.45
N SER A 199 -7.99 -10.68 -8.29
CA SER A 199 -7.07 -11.27 -9.27
C SER A 199 -6.92 -12.77 -9.03
N ASP A 200 -6.37 -13.47 -10.02
CA ASP A 200 -6.04 -14.90 -9.96
C ASP A 200 -5.20 -15.27 -8.72
N VAL A 201 -4.34 -14.34 -8.25
CA VAL A 201 -3.53 -14.54 -7.04
C VAL A 201 -4.40 -14.71 -5.79
N HIS A 202 -5.45 -13.90 -5.67
CA HIS A 202 -6.40 -14.00 -4.56
C HIS A 202 -7.18 -15.33 -4.63
N GLU A 203 -7.57 -15.77 -5.83
CA GLU A 203 -8.25 -17.05 -6.02
C GLU A 203 -7.35 -18.23 -5.63
N MET A 204 -6.08 -18.20 -6.04
CA MET A 204 -5.09 -19.21 -5.65
C MET A 204 -4.91 -19.25 -4.12
N GLN A 205 -4.81 -18.10 -3.46
CA GLN A 205 -4.71 -18.03 -2.00
C GLN A 205 -5.96 -18.62 -1.32
N MET A 206 -7.17 -18.33 -1.82
CA MET A 206 -8.39 -18.95 -1.30
C MET A 206 -8.40 -20.48 -1.45
N LEU A 207 -7.93 -20.99 -2.59
CA LEU A 207 -7.81 -22.43 -2.84
C LEU A 207 -6.78 -23.08 -1.91
N GLU A 208 -5.66 -22.41 -1.62
CA GLU A 208 -4.68 -22.88 -0.64
C GLU A 208 -5.28 -22.94 0.78
N LEU A 209 -6.02 -21.91 1.20
CA LEU A 209 -6.74 -21.93 2.49
C LEU A 209 -7.76 -23.06 2.58
N LEU A 210 -8.47 -23.33 1.47
CA LEU A 210 -9.38 -24.46 1.37
C LEU A 210 -8.65 -25.79 1.53
N GLN A 211 -7.55 -25.98 0.81
CA GLN A 211 -6.75 -27.20 0.91
C GLN A 211 -6.26 -27.44 2.33
N VAL A 212 -5.72 -26.40 3.00
CA VAL A 212 -5.27 -26.49 4.40
C VAL A 212 -6.45 -26.84 5.33
N THR A 213 -7.60 -26.20 5.15
CA THR A 213 -8.78 -26.45 5.99
C THR A 213 -9.32 -27.87 5.79
N ILE A 214 -9.36 -28.34 4.54
CA ILE A 214 -9.77 -29.69 4.16
C ILE A 214 -8.81 -30.68 4.81
N VAL A 215 -7.51 -30.57 4.56
CA VAL A 215 -6.50 -31.49 5.10
C VAL A 215 -6.52 -31.54 6.63
N ASN A 216 -6.64 -30.39 7.30
CA ASN A 216 -6.59 -30.32 8.76
C ASN A 216 -7.89 -30.77 9.45
N LYS A 217 -9.05 -30.67 8.79
CA LYS A 217 -10.35 -31.04 9.36
C LYS A 217 -10.88 -32.39 8.87
N TRP A 218 -10.26 -33.02 7.87
CA TRP A 218 -10.79 -34.27 7.32
C TRP A 218 -10.40 -35.48 8.18
N PRO A 219 -11.36 -36.26 8.71
CA PRO A 219 -11.07 -37.58 9.23
C PRO A 219 -10.67 -38.52 8.07
N PRO A 220 -9.71 -39.45 8.20
CA PRO A 220 -9.08 -40.17 7.09
C PRO A 220 -9.98 -41.02 6.16
N SER A 221 -11.30 -41.10 6.38
CA SER A 221 -12.23 -41.89 5.55
C SER A 221 -12.74 -41.12 4.32
N ARG A 222 -12.19 -41.47 3.14
CA ARG A 222 -12.54 -40.95 1.81
C ARG A 222 -13.98 -41.20 1.34
N SER A 223 -14.73 -42.14 1.94
CA SER A 223 -16.06 -42.53 1.43
C SER A 223 -17.14 -41.45 1.61
N LYS A 224 -17.06 -40.63 2.66
CA LYS A 224 -18.04 -39.56 2.94
C LYS A 224 -17.82 -38.26 2.15
N LEU A 225 -16.77 -38.22 1.31
CA LEU A 225 -16.33 -37.04 0.56
C LEU A 225 -17.25 -36.70 -0.62
N LYS A 226 -17.65 -37.72 -1.40
CA LYS A 226 -18.54 -37.52 -2.55
C LYS A 226 -19.90 -36.98 -2.12
N ASP A 227 -20.44 -37.49 -1.01
CA ASP A 227 -21.75 -37.10 -0.53
C ASP A 227 -21.78 -35.65 -0.01
N HIS A 228 -20.75 -35.21 0.73
CA HIS A 228 -20.68 -33.84 1.24
C HIS A 228 -20.42 -32.80 0.16
N ILE A 229 -19.55 -33.08 -0.82
CA ILE A 229 -19.29 -32.16 -1.94
C ILE A 229 -20.55 -32.01 -2.79
N SER A 230 -21.24 -33.12 -3.09
CA SER A 230 -22.49 -33.07 -3.85
C SER A 230 -23.58 -32.27 -3.13
N MET A 231 -23.63 -32.34 -1.79
CA MET A 231 -24.58 -31.58 -0.98
C MET A 231 -24.24 -30.09 -0.90
N ALA A 232 -22.96 -29.73 -0.77
CA ALA A 232 -22.52 -28.35 -0.69
C ALA A 232 -22.73 -27.59 -2.00
N ILE A 233 -22.41 -28.21 -3.14
CA ILE A 233 -22.63 -27.64 -4.48
C ILE A 233 -24.13 -27.45 -4.74
N SER A 234 -24.96 -28.43 -4.35
CA SER A 234 -26.42 -28.34 -4.52
C SER A 234 -27.05 -27.22 -3.67
N ASN A 235 -26.53 -26.99 -2.45
CA ASN A 235 -27.02 -25.93 -1.57
C ASN A 235 -26.57 -24.52 -2.00
N GLN A 236 -25.44 -24.41 -2.68
CA GLN A 236 -24.94 -23.15 -3.21
C GLN A 236 -25.76 -22.71 -4.43
N HIS A 237 -26.14 -23.65 -5.29
CA HIS A 237 -27.01 -23.39 -6.44
C HIS A 237 -28.42 -22.91 -6.05
N LEU A 238 -28.95 -23.34 -4.90
CA LEU A 238 -30.27 -22.92 -4.42
C LEU A 238 -30.29 -21.48 -3.86
N LYS A 239 -29.15 -20.96 -3.38
CA LYS A 239 -29.08 -19.62 -2.78
C LYS A 239 -28.85 -18.49 -3.80
N GLN A 240 -28.54 -18.81 -5.05
CA GLN A 240 -28.23 -17.82 -6.09
C GLN A 240 -29.46 -17.10 -6.69
N LYS A 241 -30.70 -17.45 -6.31
CA LYS A 241 -31.94 -17.03 -6.99
C LYS A 241 -32.56 -15.69 -6.51
N ASN A 242 -31.93 -14.92 -5.61
CA ASN A 242 -32.45 -13.62 -5.15
C ASN A 242 -31.48 -12.46 -5.44
N GLN A 243 -31.80 -11.65 -6.45
CA GLN A 243 -30.86 -10.70 -7.06
C GLN A 243 -30.54 -9.46 -6.20
N ASP A 244 -31.34 -9.10 -5.19
CA ASP A 244 -31.00 -8.01 -4.23
C ASP A 244 -30.02 -8.44 -3.13
N THR A 245 -29.81 -9.76 -2.96
CA THR A 245 -28.84 -10.31 -2.00
C THR A 245 -27.43 -10.45 -2.58
N LYS A 246 -27.22 -10.16 -3.86
CA LYS A 246 -25.96 -10.47 -4.56
C LYS A 246 -24.76 -9.72 -3.99
N THR A 247 -24.92 -8.45 -3.62
CA THR A 247 -23.86 -7.64 -3.00
C THR A 247 -23.59 -8.07 -1.57
N GLN A 248 -24.64 -8.33 -0.77
CA GLN A 248 -24.51 -8.79 0.62
C GLN A 248 -23.91 -10.21 0.71
N HIS A 249 -24.29 -11.11 -0.19
CA HIS A 249 -23.79 -12.48 -0.23
C HIS A 249 -22.33 -12.53 -0.67
N ARG A 250 -21.96 -11.78 -1.72
CA ARG A 250 -20.58 -11.69 -2.18
C ARG A 250 -19.66 -11.18 -1.07
N LEU A 251 -20.14 -10.23 -0.26
CA LEU A 251 -19.43 -9.70 0.90
C LEU A 251 -19.30 -10.67 2.06
N ALA A 252 -20.39 -11.34 2.45
CA ALA A 252 -20.33 -12.36 3.49
C ALA A 252 -19.36 -13.48 3.12
N VAL A 253 -19.30 -13.84 1.84
CA VAL A 253 -18.30 -14.77 1.30
C VAL A 253 -16.89 -14.18 1.44
N HIS A 254 -16.61 -12.99 0.90
CA HIS A 254 -15.28 -12.36 1.02
C HIS A 254 -14.81 -12.21 2.47
N MET A 255 -15.69 -11.81 3.39
CA MET A 255 -15.36 -11.64 4.81
C MET A 255 -15.17 -12.96 5.56
N ALA A 256 -15.89 -14.02 5.16
CA ALA A 256 -15.63 -15.36 5.71
C ALA A 256 -14.23 -15.88 5.33
N TRP A 257 -13.71 -15.51 4.16
CA TRP A 257 -12.37 -15.88 3.69
C TRP A 257 -11.24 -15.11 4.39
N MET A 258 -11.50 -13.89 4.87
CA MET A 258 -10.51 -13.07 5.57
C MET A 258 -10.01 -13.69 6.89
N LYS A 259 -10.88 -14.38 7.63
CA LYS A 259 -10.50 -14.96 8.94
C LYS A 259 -9.33 -15.95 8.86
N PRO A 260 -9.39 -17.01 8.03
CA PRO A 260 -8.27 -17.94 7.90
C PRO A 260 -7.01 -17.30 7.32
N PHE A 261 -7.16 -16.31 6.42
CA PHE A 261 -6.03 -15.59 5.83
C PHE A 261 -5.15 -14.89 6.88
N ILE A 262 -5.79 -14.26 7.86
CA ILE A 262 -5.11 -13.46 8.88
C ILE A 262 -4.54 -14.34 9.99
N LEU A 263 -5.21 -15.46 10.31
CA LEU A 263 -4.66 -16.47 11.23
C LEU A 263 -3.33 -17.04 10.71
N VAL A 264 -3.24 -17.35 9.42
CA VAL A 264 -1.99 -17.84 8.81
C VAL A 264 -0.92 -16.76 8.81
N SER A 265 -1.29 -15.51 8.47
CA SER A 265 -0.35 -14.38 8.41
C SER A 265 0.20 -13.98 9.79
N THR A 266 -0.61 -14.05 10.85
CA THR A 266 -0.17 -13.70 12.22
C THR A 266 0.69 -14.81 12.85
N GLN A 267 0.41 -16.08 12.56
CA GLN A 267 1.25 -17.19 13.01
C GLN A 267 2.64 -17.17 12.37
N ALA A 268 2.73 -16.83 11.09
CA ALA A 268 4.02 -16.75 10.38
C ALA A 268 4.92 -15.60 10.86
N SER A 269 4.35 -14.52 11.39
CA SER A 269 5.13 -13.38 11.92
C SER A 269 5.65 -13.62 13.34
N ALA A 270 5.15 -14.63 14.05
CA ALA A 270 5.54 -14.95 15.44
C ALA A 270 6.61 -16.05 15.52
N SER A 271 6.96 -16.68 14.40
CA SER A 271 7.98 -17.71 14.24
C SER A 271 9.25 -17.15 13.62
#